data_AF-A0A349JYG3-F1
#
_entry.id   AF-A0A349JYG3-F1
#
_cell.length_a   1.000
_cell.length_b   1.000
_cell.length_c   1.000
_cell.angle_alpha   90.00
_cell.angle_beta   90.00
_cell.angle_gamma   90.00
#
_symmetry.space_group_name_H-M   'P 1'
#
loop_
_entity.id
_entity.type
_entity.pdbx_description
1 polymer ?
#
loop_
_entity_poly.entity_id
_entity_poly.type
_entity_poly.pdbx_seq_one_letter_code
_entity_poly.pdbx_strand_id
1 'polypeptide(L)'
;MNNNPIKKGVLLAMAASIFPIASPVVAGEKLKIFILAGQSNTVGHANPHTIATLYHSDDARDKRLSQLVFKEGSGLSRKALEEQLTRARKIDELTGGISNDKIKAMSAGAEKTALEAEVKKLKEVHEAYKNKVTSSC
;
A
#
# COMPACT_ATOMS: atom_id res chain seq x y z
N MET A 1 18.66 -70.71 -41.37
CA MET A 1 17.79 -69.61 -40.89
C MET A 1 18.61 -68.74 -39.94
N ASN A 2 19.14 -67.62 -40.44
CA ASN A 2 20.03 -66.74 -39.67
C ASN A 2 19.22 -65.84 -38.73
N ASN A 3 19.29 -66.14 -37.43
CA ASN A 3 18.75 -65.29 -36.37
C ASN A 3 19.70 -64.11 -36.14
N ASN A 4 19.33 -62.92 -36.64
CA ASN A 4 20.14 -61.72 -36.51
C ASN A 4 19.75 -60.98 -35.20
N PRO A 5 20.61 -60.95 -34.17
CA PRO A 5 20.26 -60.42 -32.84
C PRO A 5 20.02 -58.90 -32.83
N ILE A 6 20.47 -58.20 -33.86
CA ILE A 6 20.36 -56.75 -34.03
C ILE A 6 18.90 -56.31 -34.21
N LYS A 7 18.03 -57.16 -34.77
CA LYS A 7 16.61 -56.80 -35.00
C LYS A 7 15.76 -56.81 -33.73
N LYS A 8 16.16 -57.55 -32.68
CA LYS A 8 15.44 -57.58 -31.40
C LYS A 8 15.79 -56.40 -30.49
N GLY A 9 17.01 -55.86 -30.59
CA GLY A 9 17.45 -54.69 -29.81
C GLY A 9 16.76 -53.38 -30.25
N VAL A 10 16.49 -53.24 -31.56
CA VAL A 10 15.85 -52.03 -32.10
C VAL A 10 14.36 -51.95 -31.76
N LEU A 11 13.66 -53.10 -31.66
CA LEU A 11 12.25 -53.11 -31.28
C LEU A 11 12.02 -52.80 -29.79
N LEU A 12 12.99 -53.12 -28.92
CA LEU A 12 12.90 -52.84 -27.48
C LEU A 12 13.20 -51.37 -27.16
N ALA A 13 14.02 -50.70 -27.99
CA ALA A 13 14.35 -49.29 -27.82
C ALA A 13 13.22 -48.34 -28.26
N MET A 14 12.30 -48.76 -29.13
CA MET A 14 11.11 -47.97 -29.51
C MET A 14 9.93 -48.10 -28.53
N ALA A 15 9.96 -49.06 -27.59
CA ALA A 15 8.89 -49.24 -26.61
C ALA A 15 9.05 -48.36 -25.34
N ALA A 16 10.19 -47.68 -25.18
CA ALA A 16 10.47 -46.83 -24.03
C ALA A 16 10.30 -45.33 -24.30
N SER A 17 9.89 -44.92 -25.51
CA SER A 17 9.70 -43.52 -25.88
C SER A 17 8.27 -43.01 -25.69
N ILE A 18 7.38 -43.81 -25.11
CA ILE A 18 6.02 -43.39 -24.77
C ILE A 18 5.97 -43.10 -23.26
N PHE A 19 5.80 -41.82 -22.96
CA PHE A 19 5.67 -41.16 -21.65
C PHE A 19 6.98 -40.71 -20.97
N PRO A 20 7.15 -39.38 -20.89
CA PRO A 20 6.72 -38.75 -19.67
C PRO A 20 5.40 -38.03 -19.92
N ILE A 21 4.37 -38.43 -19.17
CA ILE A 21 3.29 -37.51 -18.83
C ILE A 21 4.01 -36.27 -18.28
N ALA A 22 3.97 -35.17 -19.03
CA ALA A 22 4.13 -33.86 -18.42
C ALA A 22 2.96 -33.75 -17.46
N SER A 23 3.15 -34.23 -16.23
CA SER A 23 2.20 -33.98 -15.16
C SER A 23 2.24 -32.47 -15.03
N PRO A 24 1.15 -31.74 -15.31
CA PRO A 24 1.03 -30.46 -14.66
C PRO A 24 1.06 -30.85 -13.18
N VAL A 25 2.14 -30.51 -12.49
CA VAL A 25 2.07 -30.34 -11.05
C VAL A 25 1.09 -29.19 -10.88
N VAL A 26 -0.20 -29.53 -10.97
CA VAL A 26 -1.27 -28.71 -10.45
C VAL A 26 -0.96 -28.75 -8.97
N ALA A 27 -0.27 -27.71 -8.51
CA ALA A 27 -0.07 -27.48 -7.10
C ALA A 27 -1.48 -27.37 -6.50
N GLY A 28 -2.00 -28.51 -6.01
CA GLY A 28 -3.33 -28.63 -5.43
C GLY A 28 -3.47 -27.84 -4.12
N GLU A 29 -2.36 -27.32 -3.61
CA GLU A 29 -2.38 -26.33 -2.56
C GLU A 29 -2.65 -24.94 -3.13
N LYS A 30 -3.74 -24.32 -2.67
CA LYS A 30 -3.95 -22.87 -2.81
C LYS A 30 -2.67 -22.16 -2.40
N LEU A 31 -2.24 -21.18 -3.19
CA LEU A 31 -1.10 -20.33 -2.86
C LEU A 31 -1.26 -19.77 -1.44
N LYS A 32 -0.51 -20.31 -0.48
CA LYS A 32 -0.48 -19.84 0.91
C LYS A 32 0.43 -18.62 0.94
N ILE A 33 -0.14 -17.44 0.75
CA ILE A 33 0.58 -16.18 0.90
C ILE A 33 0.76 -15.92 2.40
N PHE A 34 1.94 -16.21 2.92
CA PHE A 34 2.34 -15.77 4.24
C PHE A 34 2.83 -14.32 4.14
N ILE A 35 1.95 -13.36 4.42
CA ILE A 35 2.40 -12.00 4.70
C ILE A 35 3.00 -12.04 6.11
N LEU A 36 4.33 -12.18 6.17
CA LEU A 36 5.10 -11.90 7.37
C LEU A 36 5.00 -10.40 7.63
N ALA A 37 3.90 -9.98 8.24
CA ALA A 37 3.82 -8.72 8.95
C ALA A 37 4.69 -8.85 10.21
N GLY A 38 6.01 -9.00 10.02
CA GLY A 38 6.96 -8.65 11.06
C GLY A 38 6.63 -7.21 11.44
N GLN A 39 6.50 -6.94 12.75
CA GLN A 39 6.38 -5.56 13.20
C GLN A 39 7.55 -4.79 12.58
N SER A 40 7.24 -3.95 11.58
CA SER A 40 8.27 -3.11 10.99
C SER A 40 8.74 -2.21 12.11
N ASN A 41 9.99 -2.37 12.52
CA ASN A 41 10.63 -1.50 13.50
C ASN A 41 10.91 -0.09 12.93
N THR A 42 10.31 0.27 11.78
CA THR A 42 10.10 1.68 11.40
C THR A 42 8.80 2.22 12.02
N VAL A 43 8.51 1.86 13.27
CA VAL A 43 7.47 2.53 14.06
C VAL A 43 7.97 3.94 14.39
N GLY A 44 7.32 4.95 13.81
CA GLY A 44 7.16 6.22 14.52
C GLY A 44 7.57 7.52 13.83
N HIS A 45 8.18 7.54 12.64
CA HIS A 45 8.60 8.82 12.04
C HIS A 45 8.53 8.91 10.51
N ALA A 46 7.88 7.97 9.82
CA ALA A 46 7.44 8.28 8.47
C ALA A 46 6.42 9.41 8.60
N ASN A 47 6.86 10.63 8.35
CA ASN A 47 6.02 11.82 8.41
C ASN A 47 4.76 11.49 7.59
N PRO A 48 3.53 11.71 8.11
CA PRO A 48 2.31 11.53 7.34
C PRO A 48 2.38 12.18 5.95
N HIS A 49 3.12 13.29 5.84
CA HIS A 49 3.45 13.94 4.57
C HIS A 49 4.27 13.05 3.61
N THR A 50 5.23 12.28 4.11
CA THR A 50 6.06 11.34 3.33
C THR A 50 5.29 10.09 2.91
N ILE A 51 4.33 9.61 3.70
CA ILE A 51 3.47 8.50 3.25
C ILE A 51 2.59 8.97 2.08
N ALA A 52 2.14 10.22 2.11
CA ALA A 52 1.32 10.78 1.07
C ALA A 52 2.05 10.97 -0.28
N THR A 53 3.36 11.22 -0.25
CA THR A 53 4.15 11.29 -1.48
C THR A 53 4.26 9.93 -2.19
N LEU A 54 4.10 8.81 -1.48
CA LEU A 54 4.06 7.48 -2.09
C LEU A 54 2.89 7.32 -3.08
N TYR A 55 1.79 8.04 -2.88
CA TYR A 55 0.65 8.04 -3.81
C TYR A 55 0.86 8.89 -5.07
N HIS A 56 1.96 9.65 -5.12
CA HIS A 56 2.36 10.54 -6.22
C HIS A 56 3.54 9.99 -7.04
N SER A 57 3.99 8.77 -6.76
CA SER A 57 5.08 8.15 -7.52
C SER A 57 4.71 7.95 -8.99
N ASP A 58 5.68 8.20 -9.87
CA ASP A 58 5.53 7.96 -11.31
C ASP A 58 5.81 6.51 -11.72
N ASP A 59 6.37 5.70 -10.82
CA ASP A 59 6.66 4.28 -11.05
C ASP A 59 5.38 3.48 -11.32
N ALA A 60 5.43 2.60 -12.32
CA ALA A 60 4.27 1.83 -12.76
C ALA A 60 3.77 0.86 -11.68
N ARG A 61 4.65 0.32 -10.82
CA ARG A 61 4.25 -0.58 -9.72
C ARG A 61 3.56 0.22 -8.63
N ASP A 62 4.09 1.38 -8.27
CA ASP A 62 3.48 2.24 -7.25
C ASP A 62 2.10 2.74 -7.70
N LYS A 63 1.95 3.08 -8.99
CA LYS A 63 0.65 3.39 -9.59
C LYS A 63 -0.34 2.22 -9.43
N ARG A 64 0.08 0.99 -9.72
CA ARG A 64 -0.77 -0.21 -9.51
C ARG A 64 -1.13 -0.42 -8.04
N LEU A 65 -0.20 -0.24 -7.12
CA LEU A 65 -0.46 -0.35 -5.69
C LEU A 65 -1.44 0.75 -5.21
N SER A 66 -1.30 1.98 -5.69
CA SER A 66 -2.22 3.08 -5.37
C SER A 66 -3.66 2.80 -5.83
N GLN A 67 -3.83 2.10 -6.96
CA GLN A 67 -5.14 1.69 -7.46
C GLN A 67 -5.83 0.68 -6.54
N LEU A 68 -5.07 -0.15 -5.81
CA LEU A 68 -5.66 -1.09 -4.84
C LEU A 68 -6.28 -0.36 -3.65
N VAL A 69 -5.69 0.77 -3.26
CA VAL A 69 -6.19 1.63 -2.16
C VAL A 69 -7.42 2.43 -2.60
N PHE A 70 -7.37 3.03 -3.80
CA PHE A 70 -8.45 3.88 -4.32
C PHE A 70 -9.41 3.17 -5.28
N LYS A 71 -9.59 1.86 -5.10
CA LYS A 71 -10.53 1.07 -5.92
C LYS A 71 -11.97 1.56 -5.76
N GLU A 72 -12.81 1.29 -6.75
CA GLU A 72 -14.24 1.56 -6.68
C GLU A 72 -14.86 0.82 -5.47
N GLY A 73 -15.76 1.50 -4.75
CA GLY A 73 -16.39 0.96 -3.54
C GLY A 73 -15.50 0.98 -2.28
N SER A 74 -14.25 1.44 -2.34
CA SER A 74 -13.36 1.54 -1.16
C SER A 74 -13.81 2.61 -0.14
N GLY A 75 -14.70 3.53 -0.52
CA GLY A 75 -15.02 4.70 0.30
C GLY A 75 -13.89 5.74 0.38
N LEU A 76 -12.74 5.45 -0.23
CA LEU A 76 -11.55 6.28 -0.29
C LEU A 76 -11.43 6.93 -1.67
N SER A 77 -10.86 8.14 -1.73
CA SER A 77 -10.57 8.79 -3.00
C SER A 77 -9.27 9.59 -2.93
N ARG A 78 -8.52 9.60 -4.04
CA ARG A 78 -7.29 10.39 -4.17
C ARG A 78 -7.59 11.88 -3.94
N LYS A 79 -8.71 12.39 -4.46
CA LYS A 79 -9.14 13.78 -4.24
C LYS A 79 -9.30 14.10 -2.76
N ALA A 80 -9.99 13.24 -2.00
CA ALA A 80 -10.15 13.46 -0.56
C ALA A 80 -8.81 13.40 0.18
N LEU A 81 -7.87 12.53 -0.23
CA LEU A 81 -6.52 12.54 0.32
C LEU A 81 -5.81 13.89 0.06
N GLU A 82 -5.83 14.40 -1.17
CA GLU A 82 -5.20 15.69 -1.53
C GLU A 82 -5.76 16.88 -0.74
N GLU A 83 -7.08 16.90 -0.54
CA GLU A 83 -7.75 17.92 0.27
C GLU A 83 -7.26 17.89 1.73
N GLN A 84 -6.97 16.71 2.26
CA GLN A 84 -6.44 16.55 3.62
C GLN A 84 -4.97 16.95 3.73
N LEU A 85 -4.15 16.68 2.70
CA LEU A 85 -2.76 17.14 2.67
C LEU A 85 -2.67 18.66 2.61
N THR A 86 -3.51 19.27 1.77
CA THR A 86 -3.61 20.73 1.67
C THR A 86 -4.02 21.34 3.00
N ARG A 87 -5.00 20.71 3.69
CA ARG A 87 -5.43 21.14 5.02
C ARG A 87 -4.34 20.99 6.07
N ALA A 88 -3.62 19.87 6.08
CA ALA A 88 -2.51 19.64 7.00
C ALA A 88 -1.42 20.68 6.83
N ARG A 89 -1.06 21.01 5.57
CA ARG A 89 -0.12 22.10 5.26
C ARG A 89 -0.61 23.44 5.79
N LYS A 90 -1.89 23.78 5.58
CA LYS A 90 -2.48 25.02 6.12
C LYS A 90 -2.39 25.06 7.65
N ILE A 91 -2.65 23.94 8.33
CA ILE A 91 -2.51 23.85 9.79
C ILE A 91 -1.04 24.11 10.17
N ASP A 92 -0.08 23.45 9.54
CA ASP A 92 1.35 23.66 9.81
C ASP A 92 1.77 25.13 9.59
N GLU A 93 1.30 25.77 8.52
CA GLU A 93 1.58 27.18 8.25
C GLU A 93 1.02 28.11 9.34
N LEU A 94 -0.20 27.82 9.82
CA LEU A 94 -0.87 28.58 10.88
C LEU A 94 -0.21 28.36 12.25
N THR A 95 0.16 27.11 12.57
CA THR A 95 0.63 26.74 13.91
C THR A 95 2.14 26.92 14.07
N GLY A 96 2.92 26.92 12.99
CA GLY A 96 4.38 26.80 13.05
C GLY A 96 4.84 25.34 13.03
N GLY A 97 4.15 24.51 12.26
CA GLY A 97 4.44 23.10 12.06
C GLY A 97 4.04 22.21 13.23
N ILE A 98 4.65 21.03 13.27
CA ILE A 98 4.36 19.94 14.22
C ILE A 98 4.45 20.42 15.69
N SER A 99 5.40 21.29 16.00
CA SER A 99 5.63 21.81 17.34
C SER A 99 4.65 22.91 17.76
N ASN A 100 3.85 23.43 16.82
CA ASN A 100 2.98 24.60 17.01
C ASN A 100 3.75 25.85 17.53
N ASP A 101 4.97 26.08 17.04
CA ASP A 101 5.87 27.09 17.58
C ASP A 101 5.34 28.52 17.45
N LYS A 102 4.60 28.84 16.38
CA LYS A 102 3.98 30.17 16.20
C LYS A 102 2.94 30.44 17.28
N ILE A 103 2.01 29.50 17.51
CA ILE A 103 0.96 29.67 18.52
C ILE A 103 1.56 29.71 19.93
N LYS A 104 2.60 28.91 20.20
CA LYS A 104 3.30 28.93 21.49
C LYS A 104 4.00 30.26 21.76
N ALA A 105 4.63 30.84 20.73
CA ALA A 105 5.32 32.12 20.83
C ALA A 105 4.38 33.34 20.91
N MET A 106 3.10 33.19 20.55
CA MET A 106 2.11 34.26 20.66
C MET A 106 1.76 34.56 22.12
N SER A 107 1.74 35.86 22.45
CA SER A 107 1.19 36.38 23.70
C SER A 107 -0.29 36.03 23.84
N ALA A 108 -0.75 35.85 25.07
CA ALA A 108 -2.17 35.65 25.35
C ALA A 108 -2.97 36.88 24.86
N GLY A 109 -4.02 36.64 24.08
CA GLY A 109 -4.84 37.70 23.49
C GLY A 109 -5.88 37.15 22.52
N ALA A 110 -6.79 38.01 22.06
CA ALA A 110 -7.89 37.64 21.17
C ALA A 110 -7.41 36.97 19.87
N GLU A 111 -6.26 37.39 19.33
CA GLU A 111 -5.66 36.82 18.12
C GLU A 111 -5.24 35.35 18.31
N LYS A 112 -4.61 35.03 19.44
CA LYS A 112 -4.22 33.66 19.78
C LYS A 112 -5.44 32.75 19.91
N THR A 113 -6.47 33.22 20.62
CA THR A 113 -7.71 32.47 20.80
C THR A 113 -8.45 32.25 19.49
N ALA A 114 -8.50 33.26 18.61
CA ALA A 114 -9.11 33.13 17.29
C ALA A 114 -8.36 32.11 16.42
N LEU A 115 -7.03 32.15 16.42
CA LEU A 115 -6.18 31.22 15.69
C LEU A 115 -6.33 29.78 16.21
N GLU A 116 -6.34 29.58 17.52
CA GLU A 116 -6.58 28.27 18.15
C GLU A 116 -7.96 27.71 17.77
N ALA A 117 -8.99 28.56 17.72
CA ALA A 117 -10.33 28.17 17.30
C ALA A 117 -10.39 27.78 15.80
N GLU A 118 -9.69 28.51 14.92
CA GLU A 118 -9.59 28.13 13.50
C GLU A 118 -8.87 26.78 13.35
N VAL A 119 -7.71 26.62 14.00
CA VAL A 119 -6.93 25.38 13.96
C VAL A 119 -7.74 24.20 14.50
N LYS A 120 -8.51 24.40 15.58
CA LYS A 120 -9.40 23.39 16.13
C LYS A 120 -10.44 22.91 15.11
N LYS A 121 -11.13 23.83 14.42
CA LYS A 121 -12.10 23.47 13.36
C LYS A 121 -11.44 22.68 12.24
N LEU A 122 -10.23 23.08 11.81
CA LEU A 122 -9.50 22.36 10.77
C LEU A 122 -9.11 20.95 11.22
N LYS A 123 -8.70 20.77 12.49
CA LYS A 123 -8.36 19.46 13.08
C LYS A 123 -9.60 18.56 13.22
N GLU A 124 -10.75 19.09 13.61
CA GLU A 124 -11.99 18.32 13.72
C GLU A 124 -12.42 17.73 12.36
N VAL A 125 -12.31 18.50 11.28
CA VAL A 125 -12.57 18.00 9.92
C VAL A 125 -11.57 16.90 9.53
N HIS A 126 -10.30 17.03 9.91
CA HIS A 126 -9.29 16.02 9.64
C HIS A 126 -9.55 14.72 10.42
N GLU A 127 -9.93 14.82 11.69
CA GLU A 127 -10.30 13.66 12.51
C GLU A 127 -11.54 12.94 11.98
N ALA A 128 -12.56 13.68 11.51
CA ALA A 128 -13.73 13.08 10.88
C ALA A 128 -13.35 12.28 9.62
N TYR A 129 -12.43 12.81 8.80
CA TYR A 129 -11.89 12.08 7.66
C TYR A 129 -11.13 10.82 8.11
N LYS A 130 -10.27 10.93 9.11
CA LYS A 130 -9.50 9.80 9.63
C LYS A 130 -10.43 8.68 10.13
N ASN A 131 -11.50 9.03 10.83
CA ASN A 131 -12.52 8.08 11.27
C ASN A 131 -13.22 7.40 10.08
N LYS A 132 -13.54 8.17 9.02
CA LYS A 132 -14.11 7.61 7.79
C LYS A 132 -13.15 6.59 7.15
N VAL A 133 -11.86 6.92 7.04
CA VAL A 133 -10.84 6.01 6.49
C VAL A 133 -10.76 4.74 7.33
N THR A 134 -10.64 4.86 8.66
CA THR A 134 -10.57 3.70 9.56
C THR A 134 -11.82 2.83 9.47
N SER A 135 -13.02 3.42 9.31
CA SER A 135 -14.27 2.66 9.16
C SER A 135 -14.44 1.96 7.80
N SER A 136 -13.61 2.32 6.81
CA SER A 136 -13.65 1.75 5.46
C SER A 136 -12.66 0.59 5.28
N CYS A 137 -11.84 0.31 6.31
CA CYS A 137 -10.86 -0.78 6.37
C CYS A 137 -11.41 -1.94 7.20
#